data_AF-A0A929XB33-F1
#
_entry.id   AF-A0A929XB33-F1
#
_cell.length_a   1.000
_cell.length_b   1.000
_cell.length_c   1.000
_cell.angle_alpha   90.00
_cell.angle_beta   90.00
_cell.angle_gamma   90.00
#
_symmetry.space_group_name_H-M   'P 1'
#
loop_
_entity.id
_entity.type
_entity.pdbx_description
1 polymer ?
#
loop_
_entity_poly.entity_id
_entity_poly.type
_entity_poly.pdbx_seq_one_letter_code
_entity_poly.pdbx_strand_id
1 'polypeptide(L)'
;HDDVTYKFKDEKGKIITLTSADEFSTAILTDSDGQKYNLVRQAAADGIYMENKDGVSIHFKGKEGIVEFKKYDSIPIEKID
;
A
#
# COMPACT_ATOMS: atom_id res chain seq x y z
N HIS A 1 9.05 10.63 -16.44
CA HIS A 1 7.98 10.21 -15.53
C HIS A 1 8.73 9.72 -14.31
N ASP A 2 8.67 10.46 -13.22
CA ASP A 2 9.41 10.15 -11.99
C ASP A 2 8.55 9.22 -11.13
N ASP A 3 9.21 8.25 -10.49
CA ASP A 3 8.53 7.31 -9.61
C ASP A 3 7.99 8.05 -8.37
N VAL A 4 6.72 7.83 -8.05
CA VAL A 4 6.09 8.34 -6.83
C VAL A 4 6.23 7.27 -5.75
N THR A 5 6.80 7.65 -4.60
CA THR A 5 6.89 6.76 -3.42
C THR A 5 6.14 7.36 -2.25
N TYR A 6 5.18 6.62 -1.71
CA TYR A 6 4.53 6.93 -0.45
C TYR A 6 5.12 6.07 0.67
N LYS A 7 5.28 6.66 1.84
CA LYS A 7 5.69 5.97 3.05
C LYS A 7 4.54 5.97 4.04
N PHE A 8 4.35 4.85 4.69
CA PHE A 8 3.34 4.66 5.70
C PHE A 8 3.98 4.06 6.94
N LYS A 9 3.35 4.31 8.09
CA LYS A 9 3.76 3.77 9.38
C LYS A 9 2.57 3.10 10.05
N ASP A 10 2.76 1.89 10.57
CA ASP A 10 1.75 1.22 11.38
C ASP A 10 1.79 1.68 12.85
N GLU A 11 0.83 1.21 13.66
CA GLU A 11 0.76 1.53 15.09
C GLU A 11 1.99 1.06 15.89
N LYS A 12 2.75 0.10 15.38
CA LYS A 12 3.96 -0.46 16.00
C LYS A 12 5.23 0.27 15.54
N GLY A 13 5.10 1.29 14.67
CA GLY A 13 6.21 2.05 14.13
C GLY A 13 6.93 1.39 12.95
N LYS A 14 6.38 0.31 12.39
CA LYS A 14 6.93 -0.33 11.18
C LYS A 14 6.66 0.53 9.96
N ILE A 15 7.66 0.66 9.10
CA ILE A 15 7.60 1.46 7.87
C ILE A 15 7.28 0.57 6.68
N ILE A 16 6.32 1.01 5.88
CA ILE A 16 5.88 0.37 4.65
C ILE A 16 6.00 1.40 3.53
N THR A 17 6.47 0.99 2.36
CA THR A 17 6.57 1.88 1.20
C THR A 17 5.73 1.38 0.04
N LEU A 18 5.09 2.30 -0.66
CA LEU A 18 4.34 2.04 -1.89
C LEU A 18 4.92 2.89 -3.01
N THR A 19 5.57 2.26 -3.98
CA THR A 19 6.19 2.95 -5.12
C THR A 19 5.43 2.64 -6.41
N SER A 20 5.09 3.67 -7.18
CA SER A 20 4.42 3.54 -8.48
C SER A 20 5.06 4.48 -9.51
N ALA A 21 5.18 3.98 -10.74
CA ALA A 21 5.71 4.72 -11.90
C ALA A 21 4.61 5.10 -12.89
N ASP A 22 3.34 4.78 -12.60
CA ASP A 22 2.23 4.78 -13.55
C ASP A 22 0.91 5.25 -12.91
N GLU A 23 1.00 6.27 -12.05
CA GLU A 23 -0.13 6.89 -11.34
C GLU A 23 -0.97 5.88 -10.54
N PHE A 24 -0.28 4.95 -9.89
CA PHE A 24 -0.86 3.82 -9.16
C PHE A 24 -1.69 2.88 -10.03
N SER A 25 -1.40 2.73 -11.33
CA SER A 25 -1.97 1.63 -12.12
C SER A 25 -1.39 0.29 -11.65
N THR A 26 -0.08 0.29 -11.38
CA THR A 26 0.66 -0.75 -10.67
C THR A 26 1.50 -0.12 -9.56
N ALA A 27 1.82 -0.91 -8.55
CA ALA A 27 2.71 -0.44 -7.49
C ALA A 27 3.47 -1.60 -6.84
N ILE A 28 4.63 -1.27 -6.29
CA ILE A 28 5.41 -2.17 -5.45
C ILE A 28 5.21 -1.75 -4.00
N LEU A 29 4.52 -2.60 -3.24
CA LEU A 29 4.45 -2.49 -1.79
C LEU A 29 5.68 -3.18 -1.19
N THR A 30 6.40 -2.51 -0.30
CA THR A 30 7.54 -3.09 0.45
C THR A 30 7.24 -3.00 1.93
N ASP A 31 7.28 -4.14 2.63
CA ASP A 31 7.06 -4.17 4.08
C ASP A 31 8.31 -3.80 4.90
N SER A 32 8.17 -3.80 6.22
CA SER A 32 9.25 -3.47 7.15
C SER A 32 10.47 -4.39 7.08
N ASP A 33 10.27 -5.60 6.56
CA ASP A 33 11.27 -6.65 6.46
C ASP A 33 11.92 -6.65 5.06
N GLY A 34 11.49 -5.74 4.18
CA GLY A 34 12.01 -5.57 2.83
C GLY A 34 11.37 -6.49 1.78
N GLN A 35 10.35 -7.26 2.16
CA GLN A 35 9.63 -8.11 1.22
C GLN A 35 8.76 -7.26 0.30
N LYS A 36 8.78 -7.60 -1.00
CA LYS A 36 8.13 -6.82 -2.06
C LYS A 36 6.91 -7.55 -2.61
N TYR A 37 5.85 -6.80 -2.86
CA TYR A 37 4.59 -7.28 -3.39
C TYR A 37 4.16 -6.40 -4.56
N ASN A 38 3.94 -7.00 -5.72
CA ASN A 38 3.41 -6.30 -6.89
C ASN A 38 1.89 -6.23 -6.77
N LEU A 39 1.35 -5.02 -6.71
CA LEU A 39 -0.08 -4.76 -6.60
C LEU A 39 -0.60 -4.13 -7.90
N VAL A 40 -1.85 -4.42 -8.22
CA VAL A 40 -2.57 -3.81 -9.34
C VAL A 40 -3.76 -3.03 -8.82
N ARG A 41 -4.04 -1.88 -9.42
CA ARG A 41 -5.20 -1.06 -9.03
C ARG A 41 -6.49 -1.82 -9.26
N GLN A 42 -7.37 -1.75 -8.28
CA GLN A 42 -8.72 -2.27 -8.36
C GLN A 42 -9.73 -1.13 -8.28
N ALA A 43 -10.96 -1.41 -8.72
CA ALA A 43 -12.05 -0.45 -8.58
C ALA A 43 -12.38 -0.24 -7.10
N ALA A 44 -12.44 1.02 -6.67
CA ALA A 44 -12.85 1.42 -5.33
C ALA A 44 -13.83 2.58 -5.41
N ALA A 45 -14.79 2.61 -4.48
CA ALA A 45 -15.75 3.72 -4.38
C ALA A 45 -15.06 5.04 -4.01
N ASP A 46 -14.00 4.96 -3.20
CA ASP A 46 -13.21 6.11 -2.77
C ASP A 46 -11.76 5.67 -2.44
N GLY A 47 -10.82 6.60 -2.52
CA GLY A 47 -9.40 6.36 -2.28
C GLY A 47 -8.71 5.53 -3.39
N ILE A 48 -7.51 5.05 -3.06
CA ILE A 48 -6.71 4.16 -3.91
C ILE A 48 -6.70 2.79 -3.26
N TYR A 49 -7.23 1.79 -3.96
CA TYR A 49 -7.18 0.39 -3.56
C TYR A 49 -6.38 -0.40 -4.57
N MET A 50 -5.43 -1.19 -4.06
CA MET A 50 -4.58 -2.06 -4.86
C MET A 50 -4.48 -3.42 -4.18
N GLU A 51 -4.50 -4.49 -4.98
CA GLU A 51 -4.46 -5.87 -4.49
C GLU A 51 -3.64 -6.75 -5.44
N ASN A 52 -3.10 -7.86 -4.92
CA ASN A 52 -2.57 -8.96 -5.71
C ASN A 52 -3.36 -10.27 -5.50
N LYS A 53 -3.05 -11.30 -6.31
CA LYS A 53 -3.74 -12.60 -6.27
C LYS A 53 -3.53 -13.37 -4.96
N ASP A 54 -2.47 -13.07 -4.23
CA ASP A 54 -2.12 -13.71 -2.96
C ASP A 54 -2.89 -13.09 -1.78
N GLY A 55 -3.68 -12.05 -2.04
CA GLY A 55 -4.49 -11.36 -1.04
C GLY A 55 -3.71 -10.33 -0.22
N VAL A 56 -2.58 -9.87 -0.74
CA VAL A 56 -1.91 -8.67 -0.23
C VAL A 56 -2.61 -7.46 -0.82
N SER A 57 -3.04 -6.54 0.04
CA SER A 57 -3.81 -5.37 -0.36
C SER A 57 -3.36 -4.11 0.38
N ILE A 58 -3.58 -2.96 -0.25
CA ILE A 58 -3.48 -1.66 0.41
C ILE A 58 -4.62 -0.77 -0.07
N HIS A 59 -5.31 -0.13 0.88
CA HIS A 59 -6.34 0.87 0.61
C HIS A 59 -6.02 2.14 1.40
N PHE A 60 -5.88 3.28 0.75
CA PHE A 60 -5.64 4.55 1.45
C PHE A 60 -6.39 5.73 0.84
N LYS A 61 -6.66 6.73 1.68
CA LYS A 61 -7.26 8.02 1.32
C LYS A 61 -6.61 9.13 2.15
N GLY A 62 -6.01 10.11 1.48
CA GLY A 62 -5.31 11.19 2.16
C GLY A 62 -4.13 10.67 2.98
N LYS A 63 -4.24 10.77 4.31
CA LYS A 63 -3.20 10.31 5.24
C LYS A 63 -3.49 8.94 5.86
N GLU A 64 -4.72 8.44 5.77
CA GLU A 64 -5.11 7.19 6.43
C GLU A 64 -5.15 6.05 5.42
N GLY A 65 -4.84 4.84 5.88
CA GLY A 65 -4.95 3.65 5.08
C GLY A 65 -4.99 2.37 5.90
N ILE A 66 -5.19 1.28 5.18
CA ILE A 66 -5.19 -0.09 5.68
C ILE A 66 -4.32 -0.90 4.73
N VAL A 67 -3.47 -1.75 5.30
CA VAL A 67 -2.71 -2.76 4.55
C VAL A 67 -3.07 -4.14 5.06
N GLU A 68 -3.10 -5.11 4.16
CA GLU A 68 -3.24 -6.53 4.48
C GLU A 68 -2.10 -7.27 3.81
N PHE A 69 -1.25 -7.95 4.59
CA PHE A 69 -0.25 -8.89 4.04
C PHE A 69 -0.81 -10.31 3.91
N LYS A 70 -1.98 -10.54 4.51
CA LYS A 70 -2.74 -11.77 4.49
C LYS A 70 -4.22 -11.39 4.52
N LYS A 71 -5.05 -12.06 3.71
CA LYS A 71 -6.50 -11.79 3.69
C LYS A 71 -7.08 -11.79 5.10
N TYR A 72 -7.87 -10.75 5.40
CA TYR A 72 -8.57 -10.55 6.66
C TYR A 72 -7.67 -10.22 7.86
N ASP A 73 -6.40 -9.86 7.62
CA ASP A 73 -5.47 -9.37 8.64
C ASP A 73 -5.13 -7.90 8.36
N SER A 74 -6.11 -7.04 8.68
CA SER A 74 -6.07 -5.61 8.40
C SER A 74 -5.23 -4.84 9.41
N ILE A 75 -4.22 -4.13 8.92
CA ILE A 75 -3.31 -3.31 9.72
C ILE A 75 -3.55 -1.84 9.35
N PRO A 76 -4.00 -1.00 10.31
CA PRO A 76 -4.10 0.44 10.11
C PRO A 76 -2.71 1.05 9.89
N ILE A 77 -2.63 1.96 8.93
CA ILE A 77 -1.40 2.67 8.59
C ILE A 77 -1.68 4.16 8.36
N GLU A 78 -0.72 5.00 8.71
CA GLU A 78 -0.77 6.44 8.45
C GLU A 78 0.38 6.84 7.51
N LYS A 79 0.07 7.64 6.49
CA LYS A 79 1.05 8.20 5.57
C LYS A 79 1.94 9.17 6.33
N ILE A 80 3.25 8.97 6.20
CA ILE A 80 4.26 9.86 6.75
C ILE A 80 4.92 10.63 5.60
N ASP A 81 5.11 11.93 5.81
CA ASP A 81 5.78 12.84 4.88
C ASP A 81 7.31 12.68 4.93
#